data_AF-A0A0W8D662-F1
#
_entry.id   AF-A0A0W8D662-F1
#
_cell.length_a   1.000
_cell.length_b   1.000
_cell.length_c   1.000
_cell.angle_alpha   90.00
_cell.angle_beta   90.00
_cell.angle_gamma   90.00
#
_symmetry.space_group_name_H-M   'P 1'
#
loop_
_entity.id
_entity.type
_entity.pdbx_description
1 polymer ?
#
loop_
_entity_poly.entity_id
_entity_poly.type
_entity_poly.pdbx_seq_one_letter_code
_entity_poly.pdbx_strand_id
1 'polypeptide(L)'
;MWELGEMQYSNKLNYQRSYDVEDPENTIALSFVELKKLKCGASVPLVQRCIVRRFVDEECIIHTWKFITEGADICKGMQVEETGWCRLIPSANAAEPGTQIELCIRRVPMHLKSAQYRELEIGEFHDALQEVSDGTLNDVMTKLESLLLDDVLAGIA
;
A
#
# COMPACT_ATOMS: atom_id res chain seq x y z
N MET A 1 -0.25 -15.61 1.18
CA MET A 1 0.14 -14.44 0.33
C MET A 1 -0.78 -13.22 0.49
N TRP A 2 -2.12 -13.33 0.53
CA TRP A 2 -2.98 -12.20 0.96
C TRP A 2 -2.72 -11.77 2.40
N GLU A 3 -2.34 -12.72 3.25
CA GLU A 3 -1.96 -12.48 4.64
C GLU A 3 -0.93 -11.38 4.77
N LEU A 4 -0.01 -11.22 3.81
CA LEU A 4 0.99 -10.16 3.84
C LEU A 4 0.38 -8.76 3.73
N GLY A 5 -0.50 -8.55 2.73
CA GLY A 5 -1.21 -7.29 2.53
C GLY A 5 -2.20 -7.01 3.65
N GLU A 6 -2.88 -8.04 4.15
CA GLU A 6 -3.78 -7.92 5.30
C GLU A 6 -3.02 -7.62 6.60
N MET A 7 -1.90 -8.29 6.87
CA MET A 7 -1.03 -8.02 8.03
C MET A 7 -0.43 -6.61 7.99
N GLN A 8 -0.28 -6.01 6.81
CA GLN A 8 0.20 -4.64 6.70
C GLN A 8 -0.83 -3.62 7.21
N TYR A 9 -2.12 -3.87 6.99
CA TYR A 9 -3.18 -2.89 7.26
C TYR A 9 -4.08 -3.25 8.45
N SER A 10 -4.12 -4.51 8.88
CA SER A 10 -5.03 -5.00 9.92
C SER A 10 -4.81 -4.37 11.30
N ASN A 11 -3.61 -3.86 11.56
CA ASN A 11 -3.28 -3.13 12.79
C ASN A 11 -3.56 -1.61 12.70
N LYS A 12 -4.01 -1.11 11.56
CA LYS A 12 -4.30 0.31 11.36
C LYS A 12 -5.61 0.70 12.03
N LEU A 13 -5.71 1.98 12.40
CA LEU A 13 -6.88 2.51 13.09
C LEU A 13 -8.12 2.37 12.19
N ASN A 14 -9.26 1.97 12.76
CA ASN A 14 -10.52 1.80 12.03
C ASN A 14 -10.39 0.90 10.79
N TYR A 15 -9.52 -0.10 10.82
CA TYR A 15 -9.41 -1.09 9.74
C TYR A 15 -10.75 -1.81 9.52
N GLN A 16 -11.19 -1.83 8.26
CA GLN A 16 -12.37 -2.54 7.80
C GLN A 16 -12.05 -3.23 6.48
N ARG A 17 -12.45 -4.50 6.36
CA ARG A 17 -12.36 -5.27 5.12
C ARG A 17 -13.77 -5.53 4.58
N SER A 18 -13.98 -5.24 3.30
CA SER A 18 -15.18 -5.62 2.58
C SER A 18 -14.94 -6.92 1.82
N TYR A 19 -15.90 -7.84 1.90
CA TYR A 19 -15.94 -9.06 1.11
C TYR A 19 -16.95 -8.97 -0.03
N ASP A 20 -17.66 -7.85 -0.15
CA ASP A 20 -18.60 -7.58 -1.25
C ASP A 20 -17.84 -7.12 -2.50
N VAL A 21 -17.15 -8.08 -3.12
CA VAL A 21 -16.37 -7.92 -4.34
C VAL A 21 -16.63 -9.12 -5.25
N GLU A 22 -16.48 -8.93 -6.56
CA GLU A 22 -16.81 -9.97 -7.56
C GLU A 22 -15.95 -11.24 -7.42
N ASP A 23 -14.68 -11.09 -7.04
CA ASP A 23 -13.71 -12.18 -6.93
C ASP A 23 -12.98 -12.06 -5.58
N PRO A 24 -13.58 -12.51 -4.46
CA PRO A 24 -13.03 -12.33 -3.12
C PRO A 24 -11.80 -13.19 -2.83
N GLU A 25 -11.53 -14.22 -3.66
CA GLU A 25 -10.32 -15.03 -3.56
C GLU A 25 -9.08 -14.29 -4.10
N ASN A 26 -9.29 -13.39 -5.07
CA ASN A 26 -8.21 -12.63 -5.70
C ASN A 26 -8.35 -11.12 -5.60
N THR A 27 -9.32 -10.63 -4.83
CA THR A 27 -9.54 -9.19 -4.61
C THR A 27 -9.75 -8.93 -3.13
N ILE A 28 -9.03 -7.96 -2.59
CA ILE A 28 -9.28 -7.40 -1.27
C ILE A 28 -9.71 -5.95 -1.41
N ALA A 29 -10.76 -5.58 -0.69
CA ALA A 29 -11.19 -4.20 -0.53
C ALA A 29 -11.12 -3.85 0.95
N LEU A 30 -10.43 -2.76 1.28
CA LEU A 30 -10.17 -2.36 2.65
C LEU A 30 -10.21 -0.84 2.83
N SER A 31 -10.49 -0.42 4.05
CA SER A 31 -10.37 0.97 4.48
C SER A 31 -9.79 1.06 5.88
N PHE A 32 -9.02 2.10 6.13
CA PHE A 32 -8.41 2.35 7.43
C PHE A 32 -8.02 3.83 7.57
N VAL A 33 -7.55 4.20 8.75
CA VAL A 33 -7.02 5.53 9.06
C VAL A 33 -5.55 5.42 9.43
N GLU A 34 -4.74 6.27 8.81
CA GLU A 34 -3.33 6.44 9.15
C GLU A 34 -3.11 7.84 9.74
N LEU A 35 -2.46 7.90 10.91
CA LEU A 35 -2.05 9.17 11.49
C LEU A 35 -0.67 9.54 10.96
N LYS A 36 -0.59 10.63 10.20
CA LYS A 36 0.67 11.10 9.62
C LYS A 36 1.10 12.40 10.25
N LYS A 37 2.36 12.46 10.68
CA LYS A 37 2.96 13.68 11.22
C LYS A 37 3.44 14.56 10.07
N LEU A 38 2.94 15.77 9.99
CA LEU A 38 3.37 16.80 9.05
C LEU A 38 4.66 17.46 9.51
N LYS A 39 5.34 18.19 8.61
CA LYS A 39 6.61 18.88 8.94
C LYS A 39 6.41 20.01 9.95
N CYS A 40 5.25 20.67 9.93
CA CYS A 40 4.85 21.62 10.97
C CYS A 40 4.66 21.00 12.37
N GLY A 41 4.75 19.67 12.50
CA GLY A 41 4.65 18.93 13.76
C GLY A 41 3.23 18.48 14.11
N ALA A 42 2.22 18.94 13.37
CA ALA A 42 0.84 18.49 13.52
C ALA A 42 0.68 17.03 13.07
N SER A 43 -0.14 16.25 13.76
CA SER A 43 -0.56 14.93 13.30
C SER A 43 -1.92 15.03 12.64
N VAL A 44 -2.03 14.52 11.41
CA VAL A 44 -3.27 14.54 10.63
C VAL A 44 -3.78 13.12 10.36
N PRO A 45 -5.08 12.87 10.52
CA PRO A 45 -5.67 11.62 10.06
C PRO A 45 -5.82 11.62 8.54
N LEU A 46 -5.36 10.54 7.93
CA LEU A 46 -5.54 10.21 6.53
C LEU A 46 -6.48 9.02 6.43
N VAL A 47 -7.65 9.20 5.82
CA VAL A 47 -8.57 8.11 5.53
C VAL A 47 -8.13 7.46 4.23
N GLN A 48 -7.80 6.18 4.27
CA GLN A 48 -7.37 5.42 3.11
C GLN A 48 -8.39 4.35 2.76
N ARG A 49 -8.72 4.24 1.47
CA ARG A 49 -9.52 3.16 0.91
C ARG A 49 -8.73 2.52 -0.22
N CYS A 50 -8.66 1.20 -0.23
CA CYS A 50 -7.89 0.46 -1.21
C CYS A 50 -8.68 -0.71 -1.76
N ILE A 51 -8.48 -0.96 -3.05
CA ILE A 51 -8.77 -2.25 -3.66
C ILE A 51 -7.47 -2.78 -4.23
N VAL A 52 -7.12 -4.01 -3.87
CA VAL A 52 -5.98 -4.74 -4.43
C VAL A 52 -6.51 -6.00 -5.10
N ARG A 53 -6.03 -6.28 -6.31
CA ARG A 53 -6.34 -7.51 -7.04
C ARG A 53 -5.06 -8.21 -7.47
N ARG A 54 -5.01 -9.53 -7.33
CA ARG A 54 -3.92 -10.36 -7.84
C ARG A 54 -4.33 -11.12 -9.10
N PHE A 55 -3.34 -11.42 -9.93
CA PHE A 55 -3.43 -12.31 -11.07
C PHE A 55 -2.27 -13.30 -10.95
N VAL A 56 -2.60 -14.59 -10.96
CA VAL A 56 -1.62 -15.67 -10.81
C VAL A 56 -1.50 -16.35 -12.16
N ASP A 57 -0.27 -16.43 -12.67
CA ASP A 57 0.12 -17.16 -13.86
C ASP A 57 1.25 -18.14 -13.50
N GLU A 58 1.59 -19.06 -14.41
CA GLU A 58 2.62 -20.08 -14.17
C GLU A 58 4.01 -19.45 -13.93
N GLU A 59 4.31 -18.35 -14.63
CA GLU A 59 5.62 -17.71 -14.61
C GLU A 59 5.70 -16.49 -13.68
N CYS A 60 4.56 -15.93 -13.27
CA CYS A 60 4.56 -14.71 -12.46
C CYS A 60 3.27 -14.51 -11.64
N ILE A 61 3.38 -13.62 -10.65
CA ILE A 61 2.22 -13.11 -9.91
C ILE A 61 2.20 -11.60 -10.08
N ILE A 62 1.07 -11.06 -10.53
CA ILE A 62 0.86 -9.63 -10.69
C ILE A 62 -0.11 -9.16 -9.62
N HIS A 63 0.25 -8.14 -8.86
CA HIS A 63 -0.69 -7.39 -8.03
C HIS A 63 -0.96 -6.04 -8.68
N THR A 64 -2.21 -5.62 -8.61
CA THR A 64 -2.67 -4.30 -9.03
C THR A 64 -3.44 -3.67 -7.90
N TRP A 65 -3.36 -2.37 -7.75
CA TRP A 65 -4.11 -1.68 -6.71
C TRP A 65 -4.57 -0.30 -7.12
N LYS A 66 -5.60 0.16 -6.42
CA LYS A 66 -6.06 1.53 -6.39
C LYS A 66 -6.26 1.95 -4.94
N PHE A 67 -5.55 3.00 -4.54
CA PHE A 67 -5.72 3.69 -3.26
C PHE A 67 -6.37 5.04 -3.49
N ILE A 68 -7.29 5.40 -2.60
CA ILE A 68 -7.79 6.75 -2.42
C ILE A 68 -7.42 7.17 -1.01
N THR A 69 -6.65 8.25 -0.91
CA THR A 69 -6.27 8.85 0.37
C THR A 69 -6.93 10.22 0.50
N GLU A 70 -7.73 10.40 1.54
CA GLU A 70 -8.42 11.64 1.87
C GLU A 70 -7.84 12.22 3.16
N GLY A 71 -7.45 13.49 3.12
CA GLY A 71 -7.05 14.22 4.31
C GLY A 71 -8.26 14.59 5.17
N ALA A 72 -8.11 14.51 6.49
CA ALA A 72 -9.04 15.06 7.46
C ALA A 72 -8.46 16.30 8.16
N ASP A 73 -9.28 16.95 9.00
CA ASP A 73 -8.93 18.13 9.78
C ASP A 73 -8.31 19.26 8.93
N ILE A 74 -7.05 19.62 9.20
CA ILE A 74 -6.34 20.66 8.45
C ILE A 74 -6.12 20.27 6.99
N CYS A 75 -6.14 18.98 6.64
CA CYS A 75 -6.04 18.48 5.27
C CYS A 75 -7.43 18.18 4.65
N LYS A 76 -8.53 18.59 5.27
CA LYS A 76 -9.89 18.30 4.80
C LYS A 76 -10.14 18.81 3.37
N GLY A 77 -10.48 17.88 2.48
CA GLY A 77 -10.73 18.19 1.07
C GLY A 77 -9.49 18.06 0.18
N MET A 78 -8.35 17.68 0.76
CA MET A 78 -7.23 17.13 0.03
C MET A 78 -7.48 15.65 -0.28
N GLN A 79 -7.28 15.26 -1.53
CA GLN A 79 -7.38 13.87 -1.96
C GLN A 79 -6.28 13.54 -2.95
N VAL A 80 -5.64 12.39 -2.74
CA VAL A 80 -4.73 11.77 -3.70
C VAL A 80 -5.25 10.40 -4.09
N GLU A 81 -5.25 10.15 -5.39
CA GLU A 81 -5.45 8.83 -5.96
C GLU A 81 -4.08 8.23 -6.27
N GLU A 82 -3.88 6.98 -5.86
CA GLU A 82 -2.74 6.18 -6.27
C GLU A 82 -3.24 4.95 -7.02
N THR A 83 -2.59 4.63 -8.12
CA THR A 83 -2.79 3.41 -8.89
C THR A 83 -1.44 2.79 -9.14
N GLY A 84 -1.30 1.49 -8.91
CA GLY A 84 -0.02 0.81 -9.12
C GLY A 84 -0.19 -0.65 -9.47
N TRP A 85 0.94 -1.22 -9.88
CA TRP A 85 1.08 -2.65 -10.06
C TRP A 85 2.48 -3.09 -9.68
N CYS A 86 2.59 -4.33 -9.24
CA CYS A 86 3.87 -5.02 -9.12
C CYS A 86 3.78 -6.41 -9.77
N ARG A 87 4.91 -6.87 -10.29
CA ARG A 87 5.07 -8.20 -10.87
C ARG A 87 6.18 -8.91 -10.14
N LEU A 88 5.85 -10.08 -9.60
CA LEU A 88 6.73 -10.99 -8.88
C LEU A 88 7.12 -12.10 -9.85
N ILE A 89 8.41 -12.26 -10.13
CA ILE A 89 8.94 -13.24 -11.08
C ILE A 89 10.09 -14.01 -10.39
N PRO A 90 10.22 -15.32 -10.59
CA PRO A 90 11.42 -16.03 -10.18
C PRO A 90 12.69 -15.42 -10.79
N SER A 91 13.77 -15.36 -10.02
CA SER A 91 15.09 -14.96 -10.53
C SER A 91 15.51 -15.91 -11.67
N ALA A 92 15.88 -15.33 -12.81
CA ALA A 92 16.43 -16.10 -13.93
C ALA A 92 17.84 -16.63 -13.64
N ASN A 93 18.52 -16.11 -12.60
CA ASN A 93 19.84 -16.55 -12.21
C ASN A 93 19.76 -17.75 -11.26
N ALA A 94 20.03 -18.94 -11.78
CA ALA A 94 20.05 -20.17 -10.97
C ALA A 94 21.12 -20.18 -9.86
N ALA A 95 22.17 -19.35 -9.97
CA ALA A 95 23.21 -19.21 -8.93
C ALA A 95 22.78 -18.29 -7.78
N GLU A 96 21.77 -17.45 -8.01
CA GLU A 96 21.20 -16.51 -7.03
C GLU A 96 19.67 -16.66 -7.07
N PRO A 97 19.14 -17.77 -6.50
CA PRO A 97 17.71 -17.97 -6.42
C PRO A 97 17.08 -16.82 -5.62
N GLY A 98 15.99 -16.27 -6.14
CA GLY A 98 15.33 -15.10 -5.57
C GLY A 98 14.05 -14.75 -6.32
N THR A 99 13.41 -13.66 -5.91
CA THR A 99 12.25 -13.09 -6.62
C THR A 99 12.61 -11.70 -7.12
N GLN A 100 12.50 -11.49 -8.43
CA GLN A 100 12.55 -10.17 -9.02
C GLN A 100 11.20 -9.49 -8.85
N ILE A 101 11.21 -8.26 -8.31
CA ILE A 101 10.03 -7.42 -8.17
C ILE A 101 10.13 -6.26 -9.14
N GLU A 102 9.21 -6.21 -10.09
CA GLU A 102 8.99 -5.01 -10.90
C GLU A 102 7.83 -4.22 -10.32
N LEU A 103 7.96 -2.90 -10.29
CA LEU A 103 7.01 -2.02 -9.62
C LEU A 103 6.76 -0.76 -10.44
N CYS A 104 5.49 -0.39 -10.60
CA CYS A 104 5.12 0.91 -11.13
C CYS A 104 3.98 1.50 -10.30
N ILE A 105 4.16 2.76 -9.86
CA ILE A 105 3.17 3.48 -9.07
C ILE A 105 2.96 4.85 -9.69
N ARG A 106 1.68 5.22 -9.85
CA ARG A 106 1.25 6.56 -10.28
C ARG A 106 0.40 7.18 -9.18
N ARG A 107 0.76 8.40 -8.78
CA ARG A 107 0.01 9.22 -7.82
C ARG A 107 -0.51 10.49 -8.47
N VAL A 108 -1.75 10.85 -8.20
CA VAL A 108 -2.39 12.06 -8.71
C VAL A 108 -3.16 12.77 -7.60
N PRO A 109 -2.82 14.02 -7.29
CA PRO A 109 -3.67 14.89 -6.48
C PRO A 109 -4.96 15.18 -7.25
N MET A 110 -6.10 14.67 -6.76
CA MET A 110 -7.38 14.76 -7.44
C MET A 110 -8.16 16.01 -7.02
N HIS A 111 -8.11 16.34 -5.74
CA HIS A 111 -8.78 17.51 -5.17
C HIS A 111 -7.83 18.22 -4.22
N LEU A 112 -7.45 19.45 -4.58
CA LEU A 112 -6.76 20.42 -3.72
C LEU A 112 -7.69 21.61 -3.40
N LYS A 113 -9.01 21.44 -3.64
CA LYS A 113 -10.01 22.51 -3.75
C LYS A 113 -10.50 23.05 -2.39
N SER A 114 -9.61 23.37 -1.46
CA SER A 114 -9.96 24.42 -0.49
C SER A 114 -9.25 25.70 -0.90
N ALA A 115 -10.01 26.77 -1.02
CA ALA A 115 -9.50 28.13 -1.29
C ALA A 115 -8.64 28.68 -0.14
N GLN A 116 -8.32 27.86 0.87
CA GLN A 116 -7.61 28.24 2.09
C GLN A 116 -6.20 27.65 2.16
N TYR A 117 -5.81 26.74 1.25
CA TYR A 117 -4.50 26.09 1.32
C TYR A 117 -3.38 26.93 0.70
N ARG A 118 -2.34 27.21 1.49
CA ARG A 118 -1.07 27.78 1.00
C ARG A 118 -0.26 26.68 0.33
N GLU A 119 0.57 27.02 -0.66
CA GLU A 119 1.45 26.08 -1.37
C GLU A 119 2.27 25.17 -0.43
N LEU A 120 2.63 25.67 0.76
CA LEU A 120 3.31 24.92 1.82
C LEU A 120 2.53 23.69 2.31
N GLU A 121 1.20 23.79 2.49
CA GLU A 121 0.37 22.70 3.02
C GLU A 121 0.17 21.59 1.98
N ILE A 122 0.15 21.96 0.69
CA ILE A 122 0.11 21.02 -0.44
C ILE A 122 1.43 20.27 -0.54
N GLY A 123 2.56 20.97 -0.38
CA GLY A 123 3.89 20.36 -0.35
C GLY A 123 4.08 19.39 0.82
N GLU A 124 3.67 19.78 2.03
CA GLU A 124 3.75 18.90 3.21
C GLU A 124 2.89 17.64 3.06
N PHE A 125 1.70 17.76 2.47
CA PHE A 125 0.83 16.62 2.19
C PHE A 125 1.42 15.68 1.14
N HIS A 126 2.01 16.23 0.07
CA HIS A 126 2.70 15.44 -0.95
C HIS A 126 3.90 14.69 -0.37
N ASP A 127 4.74 15.38 0.40
CA ASP A 127 5.93 14.79 1.04
C ASP A 127 5.54 13.69 2.04
N ALA A 128 4.48 13.92 2.80
CA ALA A 128 3.92 12.94 3.71
C ALA A 128 3.50 11.64 2.99
N LEU A 129 2.94 11.73 1.78
CA LEU A 129 2.56 10.58 0.96
C LEU A 129 3.78 9.90 0.31
N GLN A 130 4.81 10.66 -0.05
CA GLN A 130 6.05 10.12 -0.61
C GLN A 130 6.82 9.29 0.42
N GLU A 131 6.89 9.73 1.68
CA GLU A 131 7.52 8.96 2.75
C GLU A 131 6.80 7.63 3.05
N VAL A 132 5.48 7.57 2.85
CA VAL A 132 4.70 6.33 3.03
C VAL A 132 5.12 5.27 2.01
N SER A 133 5.59 5.66 0.81
CA SER A 133 5.95 4.71 -0.22
C SER A 133 7.31 4.05 -0.05
N ASP A 134 8.29 4.79 0.46
CA ASP A 134 9.67 4.33 0.51
C ASP A 134 9.89 3.34 1.66
N GLY A 135 9.19 3.53 2.79
CA GLY A 135 9.20 2.57 3.91
C GLY A 135 8.37 1.32 3.62
N THR A 136 7.23 1.48 2.92
CA THR A 136 6.27 0.39 2.70
C THR A 136 6.86 -0.76 1.88
N LEU A 137 7.65 -0.48 0.85
CA LEU A 137 8.22 -1.55 0.01
C LEU A 137 9.25 -2.39 0.77
N ASN A 138 10.11 -1.75 1.56
CA ASN A 138 11.09 -2.46 2.39
C ASN A 138 10.41 -3.29 3.50
N ASP A 139 9.36 -2.76 4.13
CA ASP A 139 8.60 -3.47 5.15
C ASP A 139 7.87 -4.68 4.55
N VAL A 140 7.32 -4.54 3.34
CA VAL A 140 6.67 -5.63 2.59
C VAL A 140 7.70 -6.70 2.22
N MET A 141 8.86 -6.32 1.70
CA MET A 141 9.95 -7.26 1.37
C MET A 141 10.48 -7.99 2.61
N THR A 142 10.70 -7.29 3.72
CA THR A 142 11.16 -7.89 4.99
C THR A 142 10.13 -8.89 5.54
N LYS A 143 8.84 -8.57 5.46
CA LYS A 143 7.77 -9.48 5.89
C LYS A 143 7.64 -10.70 4.96
N LEU A 144 7.88 -10.55 3.66
CA LEU A 144 7.96 -11.67 2.72
C LEU A 144 9.08 -12.63 3.09
N GLU A 145 10.28 -12.12 3.39
CA GLU A 145 11.41 -12.92 3.85
C GLU A 145 11.08 -13.71 5.12
N SER A 146 10.42 -13.08 6.10
CA SER A 146 10.02 -13.75 7.34
C SER A 146 9.01 -14.88 7.12
N LEU A 147 7.98 -14.66 6.29
CA LEU A 147 6.97 -15.70 6.01
C LEU A 147 7.58 -16.91 5.30
N LEU A 148 8.51 -16.68 4.38
CA LEU A 148 9.21 -17.76 3.68
C LEU A 148 10.09 -18.58 4.64
N LEU A 149 10.74 -17.93 5.61
CA LEU A 149 11.52 -18.61 6.65
C LEU A 149 10.62 -19.49 7.53
N ASP A 150 9.47 -18.98 7.95
CA ASP A 150 8.54 -19.70 8.81
C ASP A 150 7.93 -20.93 8.12
N ASP A 151 7.55 -20.82 6.84
CA ASP A 151 7.04 -21.94 6.04
C ASP A 151 8.09 -23.04 5.85
N VAL A 152 9.34 -22.65 5.59
CA VAL A 152 10.46 -23.61 5.50
C VAL A 152 10.65 -24.33 6.83
N LEU A 153 10.62 -23.61 7.96
CA LEU A 153 10.77 -24.21 9.29
C LEU A 153 9.60 -25.11 9.68
N ALA A 154 8.37 -24.78 9.28
CA ALA A 154 7.18 -25.60 9.51
C ALA A 154 7.18 -26.90 8.70
N GLY A 155 7.81 -26.91 7.51
CA GLY A 155 7.93 -28.10 6.65
C GLY A 155 9.02 -29.10 7.06
N ILE A 156 9.85 -28.78 8.07
CA ILE A 156 10.95 -29.63 8.57
C ILE A 156 10.55 -30.36 9.87
N ALA A 157 9.31 -30.18 10.35
CA ALA A 157 8.78 -30.77 11.60
C ALA A 157 7.98 -32.07 11.38
#